data_AF-R6BCB3-F1
#
_entry.id   AF-R6BCB3-F1
#
_cell.length_a   1.000
_cell.length_b   1.000
_cell.length_c   1.000
_cell.angle_alpha   90.00
_cell.angle_beta   90.00
_cell.angle_gamma   90.00
#
_symmetry.space_group_name_H-M   'P 1'
#
loop_
_entity.id
_entity.type
_entity.pdbx_description
1 polymer ?
#
loop_
_entity_poly.entity_id
_entity_poly.type
_entity_poly.pdbx_seq_one_letter_code
_entity_poly.pdbx_strand_id
1 'polypeptide(L)'
;MNLFAEQPEKIVYTLNRMAVPMVAQTKYRNTYGIDVYRRGYKLYEVKDITVDREKLENLIRLCNQEQLSLLHLRDVVEDFLTCL
;
A
#
# COMPACT_ATOMS: atom_id res chain seq x y z
N MET A 1 25.02 27.10 -12.10
CA MET A 1 23.75 26.43 -12.44
C MET A 1 23.81 25.01 -11.90
N ASN A 2 23.18 24.74 -10.76
CA ASN A 2 23.08 23.38 -10.22
C ASN A 2 22.06 22.60 -11.05
N LEU A 3 22.52 21.56 -11.76
CA LEU A 3 21.72 20.66 -12.58
C LEU A 3 21.09 19.50 -11.78
N PHE A 4 21.17 19.53 -10.45
CA PHE A 4 20.45 18.61 -9.59
C PHE A 4 19.16 19.29 -9.15
N ALA A 5 18.17 19.31 -10.05
CA ALA A 5 16.80 19.40 -9.59
C ALA A 5 16.59 18.16 -8.71
N GLU A 6 16.61 18.35 -7.39
CA GLU A 6 16.13 17.35 -6.44
C GLU A 6 14.72 17.00 -6.89
N GLN A 7 14.56 15.88 -7.61
CA GLN A 7 13.25 15.37 -7.91
C GLN A 7 12.54 15.21 -6.57
N PRO A 8 11.31 15.74 -6.40
CA PRO A 8 10.61 15.62 -5.14
C PRO A 8 10.60 14.14 -4.79
N GLU A 9 11.22 13.80 -3.66
CA GLU A 9 11.54 12.44 -3.27
C GLU A 9 10.28 11.60 -3.22
N LYS A 10 10.03 10.88 -4.32
CA LYS A 10 8.73 10.27 -4.60
C LYS A 10 8.41 9.20 -3.56
N ILE A 11 7.20 9.28 -3.01
CA ILE A 11 6.62 8.22 -2.20
C ILE A 11 6.24 7.06 -3.13
N VAL A 12 6.60 5.84 -2.73
CA VAL A 12 6.29 4.62 -3.48
C VAL A 12 5.46 3.70 -2.61
N TYR A 13 4.32 3.28 -3.15
CA TYR A 13 3.41 2.31 -2.54
C TYR A 13 3.64 0.94 -3.16
N THR A 14 3.75 -0.12 -2.36
CA THR A 14 3.94 -1.49 -2.83
C THR A 14 3.00 -2.46 -2.13
N LEU A 15 2.73 -3.61 -2.78
CA LEU A 15 1.87 -4.65 -2.23
C LEU A 15 2.60 -5.37 -1.11
N ASN A 16 2.01 -5.37 0.08
CA ASN A 16 2.42 -6.23 1.18
C ASN A 16 1.57 -7.51 1.16
N ARG A 17 2.20 -8.68 1.07
CA ARG A 17 1.52 -9.99 1.14
C ARG A 17 1.78 -10.65 2.48
N MET A 18 0.72 -11.00 3.18
CA MET A 18 0.78 -11.69 4.46
C MET A 18 0.02 -13.02 4.40
N ALA A 19 0.52 -14.04 5.10
CA ALA A 19 -0.19 -15.29 5.33
C ALA A 19 -0.68 -15.31 6.78
N VAL A 20 -1.99 -15.24 6.97
CA VAL A 20 -2.62 -15.20 8.30
C VAL A 20 -3.20 -16.58 8.64
N PRO A 21 -2.90 -17.14 9.83
CA PRO A 21 -3.46 -18.42 10.24
C PRO A 21 -4.96 -18.29 10.53
N MET A 22 -5.75 -19.26 10.05
CA MET A 22 -7.18 -19.31 10.38
C MET A 22 -7.36 -20.05 11.72
N VAL A 23 -8.01 -19.40 12.69
CA VAL A 23 -8.13 -19.80 14.12
C VAL A 23 -8.60 -21.25 14.36
N ALA A 24 -9.20 -21.91 13.36
CA ALA A 24 -9.77 -23.25 13.49
C ALA A 24 -9.17 -24.34 12.57
N GLN A 25 -8.17 -24.04 11.71
CA GLN A 25 -7.60 -25.02 10.78
C GLN A 25 -6.09 -24.78 10.57
N THR A 26 -5.33 -25.81 10.19
CA THR A 26 -3.94 -25.69 9.64
C THR A 26 -3.89 -25.00 8.27
N LYS A 27 -4.88 -24.14 7.98
CA LYS A 27 -5.00 -23.40 6.72
C LYS A 27 -4.63 -21.95 6.95
N TYR A 28 -3.87 -21.42 6.00
CA TYR A 28 -3.49 -20.02 5.93
C TYR A 28 -4.35 -19.33 4.88
N ARG A 29 -4.75 -18.08 5.17
CA ARG A 29 -5.35 -17.18 4.19
C ARG A 29 -4.34 -16.11 3.81
N ASN A 30 -4.21 -15.82 2.52
CA ASN A 30 -3.46 -14.65 2.10
C ASN A 30 -4.31 -13.42 2.39
N THR A 31 -3.70 -12.44 3.03
CA THR A 31 -4.22 -11.08 3.16
C THR A 31 -3.19 -10.12 2.60
N TYR A 32 -3.67 -8.99 2.11
CA TYR A 32 -2.88 -8.03 1.37
C TYR A 32 -3.00 -6.65 2.03
N GLY A 33 -1.89 -5.94 2.03
CA GLY A 33 -1.73 -4.61 2.59
C GLY A 33 -0.86 -3.74 1.69
N ILE A 34 -0.48 -2.57 2.21
CA ILE A 34 0.33 -1.57 1.51
C ILE A 34 1.56 -1.26 2.36
N ASP A 35 2.74 -1.34 1.74
CA ASP A 35 3.96 -0.77 2.29
C ASP A 35 4.29 0.55 1.59
N VAL A 36 4.77 1.53 2.36
CA VAL A 36 5.13 2.86 1.86
C VAL A 36 6.62 3.09 2.01
N TYR A 37 7.28 3.50 0.94
CA TYR A 37 8.72 3.76 0.90
C TYR A 37 9.04 5.17 0.47
N ARG A 38 10.15 5.70 1.00
CA ARG A 38 10.81 6.91 0.51
C ARG A 38 12.32 6.71 0.55
N ARG A 39 13.00 6.97 -0.57
CA ARG A 39 14.44 6.72 -0.71
C ARG A 39 14.87 5.28 -0.33
N GLY A 40 14.01 4.29 -0.58
CA GLY A 40 14.24 2.89 -0.21
C GLY A 40 14.00 2.55 1.27
N TYR A 41 13.73 3.53 2.13
CA TYR A 41 13.35 3.30 3.53
C TYR A 41 11.85 3.13 3.66
N LYS A 42 11.42 2.10 4.38
CA LYS A 42 10.01 1.90 4.73
C LYS A 42 9.58 2.95 5.73
N LEU A 43 8.56 3.73 5.39
CA LEU A 43 7.99 4.78 6.24
C LEU A 43 6.77 4.29 7.02
N TYR A 44 5.93 3.50 6.36
CA TYR A 44 4.63 3.12 6.90
C TYR A 44 4.17 1.78 6.32
N GLU A 45 3.25 1.12 7.04
CA GLU A 45 2.56 -0.07 6.57
C GLU A 45 1.11 -0.07 7.01
N VAL A 46 0.24 -0.53 6.13
CA VAL A 46 -1.14 -0.87 6.44
C VAL A 46 -1.31 -2.34 6.10
N LYS A 47 -1.58 -3.16 7.11
CA LYS A 47 -1.72 -4.61 6.99
C LYS A 47 -3.19 -4.99 6.89
N ASP A 48 -3.43 -6.19 6.36
CA ASP A 48 -4.76 -6.84 6.41
C ASP A 48 -5.90 -5.97 5.85
N ILE A 49 -5.67 -5.31 4.71
CA ILE A 49 -6.67 -4.46 4.05
C ILE A 49 -7.71 -5.32 3.35
N THR A 50 -7.26 -6.32 2.57
CA THR A 50 -8.17 -7.15 1.79
C THR A 50 -7.57 -8.51 1.45
N VAL A 51 -8.42 -9.41 1.00
CA VAL A 51 -8.04 -10.72 0.43
C VAL A 51 -8.07 -10.70 -1.10
N ASP A 52 -8.59 -9.62 -1.69
CA ASP A 52 -8.62 -9.41 -3.14
C ASP A 52 -7.35 -8.67 -3.56
N ARG A 53 -6.40 -9.45 -4.08
CA ARG A 53 -5.10 -8.93 -4.53
C ARG A 53 -5.26 -7.91 -5.65
N GLU A 54 -6.07 -8.21 -6.66
CA GLU A 54 -6.15 -7.43 -7.90
C GLU A 54 -6.74 -6.05 -7.63
N LYS A 55 -7.79 -5.98 -6.80
CA LYS A 55 -8.35 -4.70 -6.35
C LYS A 55 -7.32 -3.83 -5.64
N LEU A 56 -6.50 -4.42 -4.75
CA LEU A 56 -5.48 -3.66 -4.03
C LEU A 56 -4.32 -3.24 -4.93
N GLU A 57 -3.89 -4.07 -5.87
CA GLU A 57 -2.87 -3.72 -6.87
C GLU A 57 -3.33 -2.54 -7.75
N ASN A 58 -4.61 -2.52 -8.13
CA ASN A 58 -5.20 -1.41 -8.87
C ASN A 58 -5.20 -0.10 -8.06
N LEU A 59 -5.54 -0.17 -6.77
CA LEU A 59 -5.46 0.98 -5.86
C LEU A 59 -4.02 1.49 -5.73
N ILE A 60 -3.06 0.59 -5.48
CA ILE A 60 -1.63 0.92 -5.38
C ILE A 60 -1.12 1.59 -6.66
N ARG A 61 -1.53 1.09 -7.83
CA ARG A 61 -1.18 1.69 -9.12
C ARG A 61 -1.70 3.13 -9.20
N LEU A 62 -2.95 3.36 -8.82
CA LEU A 62 -3.55 4.69 -8.81
C LEU A 62 -2.81 5.64 -7.84
N CYS A 63 -2.54 5.20 -6.60
CA CYS A 63 -1.81 5.99 -5.61
C CYS A 63 -0.41 6.40 -6.11
N ASN A 64 0.30 5.50 -6.79
CA ASN A 64 1.63 5.78 -7.36
C ASN A 64 1.60 6.69 -8.60
N GLN A 65 0.54 6.59 -9.40
CA GLN A 65 0.33 7.41 -10.60
C GLN A 65 0.00 8.86 -10.21
N GLU A 66 -0.95 9.03 -9.28
CA GLU A 66 -1.42 10.33 -8.80
C GLU A 66 -0.50 10.94 -7.73
N GLN A 67 0.59 10.26 -7.37
CA GLN A 67 1.55 10.69 -6.34
C GLN A 67 0.87 11.01 -5.00
N LEU A 68 -0.01 10.11 -4.54
CA LEU A 68 -0.79 10.28 -3.32
C LEU A 68 0.12 10.70 -2.16
N SER A 69 -0.27 11.77 -1.45
CA SER A 69 0.38 12.16 -0.21
C SER A 69 0.12 11.12 0.88
N LEU A 70 1.15 10.80 1.67
CA LEU A 70 1.05 9.84 2.77
C LEU A 70 -0.07 10.20 3.78
N LEU A 71 -0.35 11.50 3.96
CA LEU A 71 -1.40 11.96 4.86
C LEU A 71 -2.79 11.40 4.49
N HIS A 72 -3.05 11.20 3.19
CA HIS A 72 -4.34 10.75 2.67
C HIS A 72 -4.43 9.23 2.49
N LEU A 73 -3.35 8.49 2.75
CA LEU A 73 -3.37 7.03 2.57
C LEU A 73 -4.46 6.38 3.42
N ARG A 74 -4.66 6.88 4.65
CA ARG A 74 -5.67 6.34 5.56
C ARG A 74 -7.08 6.54 5.00
N ASP A 75 -7.40 7.76 4.58
CA ASP A 75 -8.71 8.09 4.00
C ASP A 75 -8.99 7.23 2.76
N VAL A 76 -8.00 7.08 1.88
CA VAL A 76 -8.11 6.24 0.67
C VAL A 76 -8.33 4.76 1.01
N VAL A 77 -7.67 4.25 2.05
CA VAL A 77 -7.89 2.87 2.50
C VAL A 77 -9.29 2.71 3.12
N GLU A 78 -9.75 3.67 3.91
CA GLU A 78 -11.10 3.66 4.47
C GLU A 78 -12.17 3.70 3.36
N ASP A 79 -11.99 4.57 2.35
CA ASP A 79 -12.85 4.63 1.16
C ASP A 79 -12.85 3.32 0.37
N PHE A 80 -11.67 2.71 0.18
CA PHE A 80 -11.55 1.41 -0.48
C PHE A 80 -12.35 0.32 0.26
N LEU A 81 -12.26 0.29 1.59
CA LEU A 81 -12.97 -0.69 2.42
C LEU A 81 -14.49 -0.50 2.40
N THR A 82 -14.98 0.73 2.26
CA THR A 82 -16.42 0.99 2.15
C THR A 82 -17.01 0.62 0.78
N CYS A 83 -16.17 0.49 -0.25
CA CYS A 83 -16.57 0.06 -1.60
C CYS A 83 -16.43 -1.46 -1.85
N LEU A 84 -16.11 -2.26 -0.83
CA LEU A 84 -15.91 -3.71 -0.94
C LEU A 84 -17.20 -4.52 -1.07
#